data_AF-A0A2R5EMN9-F1
#
_entry.id   AF-A0A2R5EMN9-F1
#
_cell.length_a   1.000
_cell.length_b   1.000
_cell.length_c   1.000
_cell.angle_alpha   90.00
_cell.angle_beta   90.00
_cell.angle_gamma   90.00
#
_symmetry.space_group_name_H-M   'P 1'
#
loop_
_entity.id
_entity.type
_entity.pdbx_description
1 polymer ?
#
loop_
_entity_poly.entity_id
_entity_poly.type
_entity_poly.pdbx_seq_one_letter_code
_entity_poly.pdbx_strand_id
1 'polypeptide(L)'
;MTFRRWITAFLASLLLAAAALGGFNMIVDPFGVFGDKVLGWHSYNMVNNPRVAKIGYLDQYHDRYDSYIIGGSKSSSISPELLNDYYGDGASFYSMLMYGGDFNDYEKTLYYLIDEYKPKNIVLHMSLQEISHFNETPTDFKQSLHAKVSGESKLKFYWDYLKLNPTYGYSKLEGYAQRSVDPFQYSQFIPETGVYNKIKRDAEPVDNLETYMAANAAAFAPFGKLEAVALDKNVESLKRMKAYTEEHGATFRLITGATADQELLSYDMEELKTYWTKIAEVTDFWDFSGYSGVSGDPRYFYDTMHYRNTLGAMMLGYIFEDPDVYVPANFGHYTTKDNVRERAEEAFTRPPSLNGQSVAIPILIYHHIDDDPYEPNSLITSPAKFRSDMEAVKAAGYNTVLIQDLIDYVDGKKTLPDNPVAITFDDGYLSNYEYAYPVLKELGMNATISIIGWSVGRNEHRIPGKQFYPHFTWEQAREMQESGVIDIQNHSFDLHESSPDDPSVRSGVLQMEGESNGAYSEAFAKDVSYLASLIEEEIPNHEVNIFTYPFGYYSHLSEQILMDKGYRSTLSTTPGISVIRQGDKRSLFALKRINGGPEVASEALVKLLETK
;
A
#
# COMPACT_ATOMS: atom_id res chain seq x y z
N MET A 1 17.18 66.94 0.27
CA MET A 1 18.08 65.78 0.47
C MET A 1 19.25 65.93 -0.50
N THR A 2 20.51 65.73 -0.09
CA THR A 2 21.65 65.80 -1.04
C THR A 2 21.73 64.51 -1.86
N PHE A 3 22.26 64.57 -3.10
CA PHE A 3 22.41 63.38 -3.97
C PHE A 3 23.15 62.23 -3.27
N ARG A 4 24.21 62.54 -2.49
CA ARG A 4 24.91 61.56 -1.65
C ARG A 4 23.98 60.89 -0.63
N ARG A 5 23.18 61.69 0.11
CA ARG A 5 22.22 61.15 1.10
C ARG A 5 21.12 60.31 0.43
N TRP A 6 20.69 60.69 -0.77
CA TRP A 6 19.72 59.91 -1.54
C TRP A 6 20.30 58.57 -2.01
N ILE A 7 21.52 58.56 -2.59
CA ILE A 7 22.20 57.32 -2.99
C ILE A 7 22.39 56.39 -1.79
N THR A 8 22.86 56.91 -0.66
CA THR A 8 23.06 56.09 0.55
C THR A 8 21.74 55.50 1.02
N ALA A 9 20.66 56.29 1.05
CA ALA A 9 19.34 55.79 1.44
C ALA A 9 18.80 54.75 0.44
N PHE A 10 18.96 54.97 -0.86
CA PHE A 10 18.53 54.03 -1.91
C PHE A 10 19.26 52.68 -1.79
N LEU A 11 20.60 52.70 -1.67
CA LEU A 11 21.39 51.48 -1.48
C LEU A 11 21.04 50.77 -0.16
N ALA A 12 20.83 51.52 0.93
CA ALA A 12 20.39 50.95 2.20
C ALA A 12 19.00 50.29 2.07
N SER A 13 18.05 50.91 1.38
CA SER A 13 16.73 50.35 1.13
C SER A 13 16.78 49.08 0.28
N LEU A 14 17.64 49.04 -0.74
CA LEU A 14 17.86 47.83 -1.55
C LEU A 14 18.47 46.69 -0.72
N LEU A 15 19.44 47.01 0.14
CA LEU A 15 20.03 46.02 1.06
C LEU A 15 19.01 45.51 2.08
N LEU A 16 18.17 46.39 2.64
CA LEU A 16 17.09 46.00 3.54
C LEU A 16 16.05 45.12 2.85
N ALA A 17 15.66 45.45 1.61
CA ALA A 17 14.74 44.63 0.84
C ALA A 17 15.33 43.26 0.51
N ALA A 18 16.60 43.19 0.09
CA ALA A 18 17.30 41.94 -0.16
C ALA A 18 17.44 41.10 1.13
N ALA A 19 17.76 41.73 2.26
CA ALA A 19 17.83 41.08 3.56
C ALA A 19 16.45 40.56 4.02
N ALA A 20 15.38 41.30 3.77
CA ALA A 20 14.02 40.88 4.08
C ALA A 20 13.58 39.67 3.25
N LEU A 21 13.89 39.66 1.94
CA LEU A 21 13.60 38.53 1.06
C LEU A 21 14.41 37.28 1.45
N GLY A 22 15.72 37.43 1.70
CA GLY A 22 16.55 36.34 2.20
C GLY A 22 16.06 35.83 3.56
N GLY A 23 15.75 36.74 4.48
CA GLY A 23 15.17 36.42 5.78
C GLY A 23 13.85 35.67 5.67
N PHE A 24 12.98 36.06 4.74
CA PHE A 24 11.73 35.36 4.45
C PHE A 24 11.97 33.92 4.00
N ASN A 25 12.86 33.70 3.02
CA ASN A 25 13.24 32.35 2.56
C ASN A 25 13.87 31.50 3.68
N MET A 26 14.66 32.11 4.56
CA MET A 26 15.28 31.43 5.70
C MET A 26 14.26 31.04 6.78
N ILE A 27 13.28 31.90 7.07
CA ILE A 27 12.29 31.70 8.13
C ILE A 27 11.21 30.69 7.70
N VAL A 28 10.68 30.84 6.48
CA VAL A 28 9.66 29.95 5.94
C VAL A 28 10.26 28.61 5.50
N ASP A 29 11.52 28.64 5.08
CA ASP A 29 12.35 27.51 4.70
C ASP A 29 11.63 26.51 3.79
N PRO A 30 11.22 26.89 2.56
CA PRO A 30 10.38 26.06 1.71
C PRO A 30 11.00 24.73 1.25
N PHE A 31 12.32 24.58 1.39
CA PHE A 31 13.06 23.37 1.04
C PHE A 31 13.70 22.66 2.24
N GLY A 32 13.53 23.18 3.46
CA GLY A 32 14.04 22.52 4.67
C GLY A 32 15.56 22.63 4.82
N VAL A 33 16.19 23.65 4.20
CA VAL A 33 17.64 23.89 4.27
C VAL A 33 18.12 24.11 5.70
N PHE A 34 17.27 24.72 6.54
CA PHE A 34 17.55 25.01 7.93
C PHE A 34 16.74 24.11 8.88
N GLY A 35 16.15 23.04 8.34
CA GLY A 35 15.33 22.09 9.08
C GLY A 35 13.92 22.59 9.38
N ASP A 36 13.42 23.66 8.75
CA ASP A 36 12.05 24.15 8.92
C ASP A 36 11.57 24.32 10.38
N LYS A 37 12.40 24.97 11.20
CA LYS A 37 12.20 25.10 12.66
C LYS A 37 10.96 25.91 13.06
N VAL A 38 10.33 26.63 12.13
CA VAL A 38 9.21 27.54 12.42
C VAL A 38 7.88 26.87 12.12
N LEU A 39 7.72 26.27 10.94
CA LEU A 39 6.46 25.66 10.52
C LEU A 39 6.41 24.16 10.85
N GLY A 40 7.56 23.48 10.88
CA GLY A 40 7.65 22.04 11.12
C GLY A 40 6.92 21.20 10.07
N TRP A 41 6.77 21.69 8.84
CA TRP A 41 6.09 20.99 7.76
C TRP A 41 7.08 20.22 6.87
N HIS A 42 7.83 19.31 7.49
CA HIS A 42 8.90 18.55 6.83
C HIS A 42 8.43 17.78 5.59
N SER A 43 7.21 17.23 5.61
CA SER A 43 6.65 16.52 4.44
C SER A 43 6.61 17.43 3.20
N TYR A 44 6.17 18.68 3.34
CA TYR A 44 6.15 19.66 2.24
C TYR A 44 7.55 19.96 1.72
N ASN A 45 8.53 20.08 2.62
CA ASN A 45 9.92 20.29 2.24
C ASN A 45 10.46 19.10 1.44
N MET A 46 10.17 17.88 1.87
CA MET A 46 10.60 16.65 1.19
C MET A 46 9.95 16.49 -0.18
N VAL A 47 8.72 16.95 -0.38
CA VAL A 47 8.08 17.03 -1.70
C VAL A 47 8.83 17.97 -2.63
N ASN A 48 9.30 19.11 -2.12
CA ASN A 48 10.01 20.10 -2.92
C ASN A 48 11.45 19.70 -3.25
N ASN A 49 12.18 19.16 -2.28
CA ASN A 49 13.52 18.59 -2.47
C ASN A 49 13.88 17.66 -1.30
N PRO A 50 13.82 16.33 -1.46
CA PRO A 50 14.13 15.37 -0.41
C PRO A 50 15.63 15.32 -0.13
N ARG A 51 16.48 15.61 -1.13
CA ARG A 51 17.95 15.59 -0.98
C ARG A 51 18.44 16.70 -0.05
N VAL A 52 17.73 17.84 -0.01
CA VAL A 52 17.98 18.96 0.91
C VAL A 52 17.21 18.78 2.22
N ALA A 53 15.89 18.58 2.12
CA ALA A 53 15.01 18.58 3.28
C ALA A 53 15.34 17.46 4.28
N LYS A 54 15.75 16.27 3.80
CA LYS A 54 16.07 15.16 4.69
C LYS A 54 17.35 15.40 5.49
N ILE A 55 18.33 16.12 4.92
CA ILE A 55 19.54 16.51 5.66
C ILE A 55 19.16 17.50 6.78
N GLY A 56 18.34 18.51 6.49
CA GLY A 56 17.84 19.45 7.51
C GLY A 56 16.90 18.81 8.55
N TYR A 57 16.19 17.74 8.18
CA TYR A 57 15.40 16.93 9.11
C TYR A 57 16.32 16.13 10.05
N LEU A 58 17.33 15.44 9.52
CA LEU A 58 18.26 14.65 10.32
C LEU A 58 19.12 15.50 11.27
N ASP A 59 19.40 16.76 10.93
CA ASP A 59 20.02 17.72 11.88
C ASP A 59 19.28 17.82 13.23
N GLN A 60 17.98 17.52 13.24
CA GLN A 60 17.13 17.59 14.43
C GLN A 60 16.75 16.22 14.99
N TYR A 61 16.74 15.18 14.15
CA TYR A 61 16.13 13.89 14.49
C TYR A 61 17.02 12.67 14.21
N HIS A 62 18.30 12.86 13.87
CA HIS A 62 19.21 11.73 13.59
C HIS A 62 19.32 10.73 14.74
N ASP A 63 19.22 11.16 16.01
CA ASP A 63 19.27 10.27 17.18
C ASP A 63 18.22 9.15 17.17
N ARG A 64 17.18 9.26 16.32
CA ARG A 64 16.15 8.23 16.15
C ARG A 64 16.58 7.09 15.24
N TYR A 65 17.66 7.27 14.47
CA TYR A 65 18.06 6.38 13.40
C TYR A 65 19.54 6.05 13.53
N ASP A 66 19.87 4.78 13.31
CA ASP A 66 21.26 4.32 13.27
C ASP A 66 21.56 3.55 11.99
N SER A 67 20.62 3.52 11.04
CA SER A 67 20.70 2.74 9.82
C SER A 67 20.00 3.50 8.68
N TYR A 68 20.46 3.34 7.44
CA TYR A 68 19.92 4.13 6.32
C TYR A 68 19.71 3.31 5.05
N ILE A 69 18.63 3.64 4.34
CA ILE A 69 18.36 3.16 2.98
C ILE A 69 18.70 4.27 2.01
N ILE A 70 19.56 4.03 1.03
CA ILE A 70 19.95 5.01 0.00
C ILE A 70 19.50 4.48 -1.35
N GLY A 71 18.90 5.33 -2.20
CA GLY A 71 18.52 4.95 -3.55
C GLY A 71 17.60 5.94 -4.25
N GLY A 72 17.25 5.59 -5.49
CA GLY A 72 16.43 6.41 -6.38
C GLY A 72 14.94 6.39 -6.03
N SER A 73 14.09 6.90 -6.92
CA SER A 73 12.63 6.95 -6.68
C SER A 73 11.99 5.59 -6.39
N LYS A 74 12.50 4.50 -6.99
CA LYS A 74 12.03 3.13 -6.73
C LYS A 74 12.29 2.64 -5.31
N SER A 75 13.33 3.14 -4.65
CA SER A 75 13.64 2.79 -3.25
C SER A 75 12.52 3.17 -2.27
N SER A 76 11.58 4.01 -2.69
CA SER A 76 10.41 4.41 -1.90
C SER A 76 9.48 3.26 -1.51
N SER A 77 9.61 2.08 -2.12
CA SER A 77 8.84 0.87 -1.75
C SER A 77 9.61 -0.05 -0.79
N ILE A 78 10.87 0.25 -0.46
CA ILE A 78 11.61 -0.49 0.57
C ILE A 78 11.26 0.13 1.92
N SER A 79 10.45 -0.58 2.70
CA SER A 79 9.91 -0.07 3.97
C SER A 79 10.98 -0.03 5.06
N PRO A 80 11.28 1.15 5.65
CA PRO A 80 12.13 1.25 6.84
C PRO A 80 11.53 0.53 8.05
N GLU A 81 10.21 0.58 8.21
CA GLU A 81 9.50 -0.07 9.33
C GLU A 81 9.65 -1.58 9.25
N LEU A 82 9.41 -2.17 8.08
CA LEU A 82 9.57 -3.61 7.89
C LEU A 82 11.03 -4.07 8.06
N LEU A 83 11.99 -3.24 7.63
CA LEU A 83 13.40 -3.51 7.91
C LEU A 83 13.71 -3.44 9.42
N ASN A 84 13.12 -2.49 10.15
CA ASN A 84 13.27 -2.44 11.61
C ASN A 84 12.70 -3.70 12.26
N ASP A 85 11.57 -4.19 11.81
CA ASP A 85 10.98 -5.44 12.32
C ASP A 85 11.91 -6.63 12.08
N TYR A 86 12.49 -6.76 10.88
CA TYR A 86 13.43 -7.86 10.57
C TYR A 86 14.77 -7.76 11.31
N TYR A 87 15.27 -6.55 11.58
CA TYR A 87 16.51 -6.36 12.34
C TYR A 87 16.26 -6.33 13.87
N GLY A 88 15.02 -6.15 14.33
CA GLY A 88 14.65 -5.95 15.73
C GLY A 88 15.38 -4.76 16.36
N ASP A 89 15.81 -4.91 17.62
CA ASP A 89 16.63 -3.91 18.34
C ASP A 89 18.01 -3.64 17.69
N GLY A 90 18.34 -4.35 16.60
CA GLY A 90 19.60 -4.23 15.88
C GLY A 90 19.72 -2.99 14.98
N ALA A 91 18.59 -2.37 14.59
CA ALA A 91 18.61 -1.23 13.66
C ALA A 91 17.37 -0.32 13.80
N SER A 92 17.55 0.96 13.50
CA SER A 92 16.49 1.91 13.21
C SER A 92 16.78 2.62 11.89
N PHE A 93 16.05 2.22 10.85
CA PHE A 93 16.22 2.65 9.47
C PHE A 93 15.50 3.95 9.16
N TYR A 94 16.17 4.79 8.37
CA TYR A 94 15.57 5.95 7.71
C TYR A 94 15.84 5.92 6.21
N SER A 95 14.82 6.22 5.39
CA SER A 95 14.98 6.26 3.94
C SER A 95 15.52 7.60 3.46
N MET A 96 16.69 7.55 2.85
CA MET A 96 17.31 8.64 2.10
C MET A 96 16.94 8.64 0.62
N LEU A 97 15.82 8.01 0.24
CA LEU A 97 15.18 8.09 -1.09
C LEU A 97 15.37 9.47 -1.75
N MET A 98 15.88 9.47 -2.99
CA MET A 98 16.11 10.66 -3.82
C MET A 98 15.45 10.46 -5.18
N TYR A 99 14.41 11.24 -5.52
CA TYR A 99 13.91 11.21 -6.90
C TYR A 99 14.95 11.82 -7.85
N GLY A 100 15.16 11.16 -8.99
CA GLY A 100 16.12 11.55 -10.03
C GLY A 100 17.58 11.66 -9.55
N GLY A 101 17.92 11.03 -8.43
CA GLY A 101 19.31 10.96 -7.96
C GLY A 101 20.10 9.92 -8.74
N ASP A 102 21.41 10.07 -8.75
CA ASP A 102 22.33 9.12 -9.38
C ASP A 102 23.35 8.55 -8.37
N PHE A 103 24.22 7.64 -8.82
CA PHE A 103 25.20 7.01 -7.94
C PHE A 103 26.19 8.00 -7.29
N ASN A 104 26.47 9.14 -7.94
CA ASN A 104 27.33 10.17 -7.34
C ASN A 104 26.59 10.90 -6.20
N ASP A 105 25.28 11.13 -6.34
CA ASP A 105 24.46 11.64 -5.24
C ASP A 105 24.37 10.66 -4.07
N TYR A 106 24.20 9.37 -4.37
CA TYR A 106 24.16 8.30 -3.38
C TYR A 106 25.49 8.23 -2.61
N GLU A 107 26.61 8.24 -3.33
CA GLU A 107 27.95 8.18 -2.76
C GLU A 107 28.23 9.36 -1.83
N LYS A 108 27.96 10.59 -2.27
CA LYS A 108 28.16 11.79 -1.43
C LYS A 108 27.30 11.75 -0.18
N THR A 109 26.05 11.30 -0.31
CA THR A 109 25.14 11.19 0.83
C THR A 109 25.61 10.12 1.80
N LEU A 110 26.06 8.97 1.30
CA LEU A 110 26.62 7.89 2.11
C LEU A 110 27.82 8.37 2.93
N TYR A 111 28.77 9.09 2.32
CA TYR A 111 29.91 9.65 3.04
C TYR A 111 29.47 10.59 4.16
N TYR A 112 28.55 11.51 3.86
CA TYR A 112 28.00 12.41 4.89
C TYR A 112 27.37 11.67 6.06
N LEU A 113 26.53 10.65 5.78
CA LEU A 113 25.86 9.88 6.82
C LEU A 113 26.87 9.11 7.69
N ILE A 114 27.90 8.53 7.07
CA ILE A 114 28.94 7.80 7.81
C ILE A 114 29.78 8.73 8.68
N ASP A 115 30.24 9.85 8.12
CA ASP A 115 31.07 10.82 8.85
C ASP A 115 30.33 11.45 10.03
N GLU A 116 29.08 11.85 9.82
CA GLU A 116 28.31 12.60 10.82
C GLU A 116 27.54 11.70 11.80
N TYR A 117 26.92 10.62 11.30
CA TYR A 117 25.96 9.82 12.09
C TYR A 117 26.43 8.40 12.40
N LYS A 118 27.52 7.92 11.77
CA LYS A 118 28.15 6.61 12.06
C LYS A 118 27.14 5.46 12.12
N PRO A 119 26.40 5.20 11.04
CA PRO A 119 25.36 4.19 11.03
C PRO A 119 25.94 2.79 11.22
N LYS A 120 25.12 1.89 11.75
CA LYS A 120 25.39 0.45 11.83
C LYS A 120 25.16 -0.25 10.49
N ASN A 121 24.15 0.17 9.73
CA ASN A 121 23.75 -0.51 8.50
C ASN A 121 23.44 0.48 7.36
N ILE A 122 23.93 0.16 6.17
CA ILE A 122 23.59 0.82 4.91
C ILE A 122 22.95 -0.19 3.97
N VAL A 123 21.73 0.10 3.53
CA VAL A 123 21.04 -0.60 2.44
C VAL A 123 21.07 0.30 1.21
N LEU A 124 21.80 -0.09 0.18
CA LEU A 124 21.75 0.57 -1.12
C LEU A 124 20.71 -0.15 -1.99
N HIS A 125 19.68 0.59 -2.40
CA HIS A 125 18.66 0.12 -3.33
C HIS A 125 18.93 0.69 -4.73
N MET A 126 19.18 -0.20 -5.70
CA MET A 126 19.51 0.15 -7.07
C MET A 126 18.35 -0.19 -8.02
N SER A 127 18.09 0.66 -9.03
CA SER A 127 17.23 0.32 -10.17
C SER A 127 18.03 0.15 -11.47
N LEU A 128 17.36 -0.24 -12.55
CA LEU A 128 18.01 -0.33 -13.86
C LEU A 128 18.31 1.04 -14.47
N GLN A 129 17.52 2.06 -14.12
CA GLN A 129 17.59 3.37 -14.78
C GLN A 129 18.93 4.07 -14.53
N GLU A 130 19.57 3.85 -13.38
CA GLU A 130 20.85 4.50 -13.04
C GLU A 130 21.97 4.22 -14.05
N ILE A 131 21.87 3.20 -14.91
CA ILE A 131 22.88 2.96 -15.96
C ILE A 131 22.99 4.11 -16.97
N SER A 132 22.00 5.00 -17.02
CA SER A 132 21.89 6.05 -18.05
C SER A 132 22.42 7.41 -17.65
N HIS A 133 22.77 7.64 -16.38
CA HIS A 133 23.14 8.96 -15.89
C HIS A 133 24.08 8.90 -14.68
N PHE A 134 25.03 9.84 -14.60
CA PHE A 134 25.99 9.94 -13.49
C PHE A 134 26.53 11.35 -13.36
N ASN A 135 26.48 11.89 -12.14
CA ASN A 135 26.91 13.23 -11.76
C ASN A 135 26.27 14.30 -12.66
N GLU A 136 24.95 14.23 -12.79
CA GLU A 136 24.19 15.25 -13.53
C GLU A 136 24.24 16.60 -12.82
N THR A 137 24.26 17.69 -13.60
CA THR A 137 24.25 19.03 -13.03
C THR A 137 22.81 19.45 -12.75
N PRO A 138 22.45 19.83 -11.50
CA PRO A 138 21.11 20.30 -11.18
C PRO A 138 20.72 21.50 -12.03
N THR A 139 19.54 21.45 -12.64
CA THR A 139 18.97 22.57 -13.42
C THR A 139 17.99 23.41 -12.60
N ASP A 140 17.47 22.86 -11.52
CA ASP A 140 16.58 23.50 -10.54
C ASP A 140 17.08 23.19 -9.12
N PHE A 141 16.84 24.10 -8.16
CA PHE A 141 17.12 23.85 -6.74
C PHE A 141 16.41 22.61 -6.20
N LYS A 142 15.29 22.19 -6.80
CA LYS A 142 14.58 20.93 -6.50
C LYS A 142 15.43 19.66 -6.69
N GLN A 143 16.53 19.76 -7.45
CA GLN A 143 17.46 18.66 -7.74
C GLN A 143 18.80 18.82 -6.98
N SER A 144 19.00 19.92 -6.26
CA SER A 144 20.27 20.17 -5.58
C SER A 144 20.47 19.23 -4.39
N LEU A 145 21.73 18.84 -4.14
CA LEU A 145 22.15 18.27 -2.86
C LEU A 145 22.32 19.38 -1.82
N HIS A 146 22.12 19.05 -0.54
CA HIS A 146 22.43 19.98 0.55
C HIS A 146 23.92 20.37 0.54
N ALA A 147 24.26 21.62 0.93
CA ALA A 147 25.66 22.09 1.01
C ALA A 147 26.59 21.27 1.93
N LYS A 148 26.00 20.46 2.80
CA LYS A 148 26.74 19.57 3.71
C LYS A 148 27.19 18.30 3.00
N VAL A 149 26.52 17.94 1.92
CA VAL A 149 26.68 16.70 1.16
C VAL A 149 27.33 16.97 -0.20
N SER A 150 26.95 18.05 -0.88
CA SER A 150 27.28 18.28 -2.28
C SER A 150 28.78 18.42 -2.59
N GLY A 151 29.58 18.81 -1.59
CA GLY A 151 30.97 19.24 -1.73
C GLY A 151 31.13 20.68 -2.25
N GLU A 152 30.02 21.38 -2.52
CA GLU A 152 30.05 22.77 -2.98
C GLU A 152 30.39 23.76 -1.86
N SER A 153 30.77 24.98 -2.24
CA SER A 153 30.96 26.08 -1.28
C SER A 153 29.66 26.36 -0.52
N LYS A 154 29.69 26.14 0.80
CA LYS A 154 28.57 26.46 1.70
C LYS A 154 28.07 27.90 1.52
N LEU A 155 29.00 28.86 1.41
CA LEU A 155 28.66 30.27 1.20
C LEU A 155 27.87 30.47 -0.09
N LYS A 156 28.32 29.85 -1.20
CA LYS A 156 27.63 29.94 -2.49
C LYS A 156 26.23 29.33 -2.40
N PHE A 157 26.10 28.12 -1.84
CA PHE A 157 24.81 27.43 -1.72
C PHE A 157 23.79 28.25 -0.93
N TYR A 158 24.15 28.72 0.28
CA TYR A 158 23.23 29.51 1.10
C TYR A 158 22.92 30.87 0.44
N TRP A 159 23.88 31.50 -0.22
CA TRP A 159 23.63 32.72 -0.97
C TRP A 159 22.64 32.49 -2.12
N ASP A 160 22.79 31.41 -2.88
CA ASP A 160 21.88 31.05 -3.96
C ASP A 160 20.48 30.71 -3.44
N TYR A 161 20.39 30.00 -2.31
CA TYR A 161 19.14 29.70 -1.64
C TYR A 161 18.37 30.95 -1.20
N LEU A 162 19.05 31.90 -0.54
CA LEU A 162 18.41 33.11 -0.02
C LEU A 162 17.86 34.00 -1.14
N LYS A 163 18.40 33.90 -2.37
CA LYS A 163 17.91 34.62 -3.57
C LYS A 163 16.80 33.89 -4.32
N LEU A 164 16.37 32.70 -3.88
CA LEU A 164 15.28 31.98 -4.54
C LEU A 164 14.02 32.84 -4.60
N ASN A 165 13.20 32.58 -5.62
CA ASN A 165 11.95 33.29 -5.81
C ASN A 165 11.07 33.14 -4.56
N PRO A 166 10.65 34.25 -3.90
CA PRO A 166 9.85 34.18 -2.67
C PRO A 166 8.49 33.51 -2.88
N THR A 167 8.04 33.26 -4.12
CA THR A 167 6.85 32.45 -4.40
C THR A 167 6.92 31.06 -3.78
N TYR A 168 8.11 30.43 -3.66
CA TYR A 168 8.24 29.13 -2.97
C TYR A 168 7.82 29.23 -1.50
N GLY A 169 8.26 30.28 -0.79
CA GLY A 169 7.88 30.50 0.60
C GLY A 169 6.39 30.88 0.73
N TYR A 170 5.88 31.72 -0.18
CA TYR A 170 4.46 32.07 -0.19
C TYR A 170 3.55 30.84 -0.39
N SER A 171 3.86 29.99 -1.37
CA SER A 171 3.11 28.75 -1.63
C SER A 171 3.12 27.80 -0.43
N LYS A 172 4.22 27.76 0.34
CA LYS A 172 4.26 26.99 1.59
C LYS A 172 3.32 27.55 2.64
N LEU A 173 3.31 28.87 2.85
CA LEU A 173 2.41 29.49 3.84
C LEU A 173 0.93 29.32 3.47
N GLU A 174 0.60 29.46 2.18
CA GLU A 174 -0.75 29.24 1.67
C GLU A 174 -1.19 27.79 1.90
N GLY A 175 -0.36 26.81 1.51
CA GLY A 175 -0.64 25.40 1.78
C GLY A 175 -0.73 25.07 3.27
N TYR A 176 0.06 25.75 4.11
CA TYR A 176 0.06 25.53 5.56
C TYR A 176 -1.25 25.99 6.20
N ALA A 177 -1.84 27.07 5.70
CA ALA A 177 -3.15 27.50 6.15
C ALA A 177 -4.23 26.47 5.77
N GLN A 178 -4.18 25.94 4.55
CA GLN A 178 -5.15 24.94 4.07
C GLN A 178 -5.04 23.60 4.82
N ARG A 179 -3.82 23.12 5.09
CA ARG A 179 -3.61 21.83 5.78
C ARG A 179 -4.15 21.80 7.21
N SER A 180 -4.31 22.96 7.86
CA SER A 180 -4.83 23.03 9.23
C SER A 180 -6.25 22.48 9.37
N VAL A 181 -6.97 22.36 8.24
CA VAL A 181 -8.32 21.80 8.15
C VAL A 181 -8.30 20.26 8.06
N ASP A 182 -7.38 19.69 7.27
CA ASP A 182 -7.16 18.23 7.18
C ASP A 182 -5.69 17.93 6.85
N PRO A 183 -4.83 17.70 7.85
CA PRO A 183 -3.38 17.52 7.64
C PRO A 183 -3.03 16.31 6.79
N PHE A 184 -3.86 15.25 6.81
CA PHE A 184 -3.55 13.99 6.16
C PHE A 184 -3.65 14.07 4.63
N GLN A 185 -4.55 14.91 4.10
CA GLN A 185 -4.68 15.10 2.66
C GLN A 185 -3.43 15.68 2.00
N TYR A 186 -2.61 16.41 2.74
CA TYR A 186 -1.47 17.13 2.21
C TYR A 186 -0.12 16.44 2.48
N SER A 187 -0.11 15.28 3.14
CA SER A 187 1.13 14.56 3.46
C SER A 187 1.47 13.55 2.37
N GLN A 188 2.36 13.94 1.43
CA GLN A 188 2.86 13.06 0.35
C GLN A 188 4.12 12.28 0.75
N PHE A 189 4.81 12.72 1.80
CA PHE A 189 5.91 12.02 2.45
C PHE A 189 5.55 11.76 3.91
N ILE A 190 6.06 10.68 4.48
CA ILE A 190 6.03 10.40 5.91
C ILE A 190 7.40 10.83 6.46
N PRO A 191 7.51 11.97 7.19
CA PRO A 191 8.79 12.49 7.64
C PRO A 191 9.61 11.54 8.51
N GLU A 192 8.95 10.66 9.27
CA GLU A 192 9.57 9.73 10.21
C GLU A 192 10.26 8.56 9.51
N THR A 193 9.78 8.15 8.34
CA THR A 193 10.36 7.04 7.57
C THR A 193 11.13 7.54 6.34
N GLY A 194 10.84 8.76 5.88
CA GLY A 194 11.47 9.36 4.70
C GLY A 194 10.94 8.83 3.36
N VAL A 195 9.91 7.97 3.35
CA VAL A 195 9.31 7.45 2.11
C VAL A 195 8.06 8.23 1.69
N TYR A 196 7.60 8.01 0.45
CA TYR A 196 6.31 8.53 0.00
C TYR A 196 5.16 7.93 0.80
N ASN A 197 4.17 8.74 1.13
CA ASN A 197 2.88 8.26 1.59
C ASN A 197 2.10 7.70 0.40
N LYS A 198 2.12 6.38 0.23
CA LYS A 198 1.46 5.69 -0.89
C LYS A 198 0.13 5.07 -0.53
N ILE A 199 -0.40 5.29 0.67
CA ILE A 199 -1.62 4.63 1.17
C ILE A 199 -2.78 4.75 0.17
N LYS A 200 -3.03 5.95 -0.35
CA LYS A 200 -4.05 6.19 -1.40
C LYS A 200 -3.72 5.51 -2.73
N ARG A 201 -2.44 5.52 -3.14
CA ARG A 201 -2.01 4.93 -4.41
C ARG A 201 -2.06 3.40 -4.36
N ASP A 202 -1.75 2.80 -3.20
CA ASP A 202 -1.92 1.38 -2.92
C ASP A 202 -3.39 0.94 -2.85
N ALA A 203 -4.32 1.87 -2.63
CA ALA A 203 -5.76 1.61 -2.60
C ALA A 203 -6.45 1.73 -3.96
N GLU A 204 -5.71 2.09 -5.02
CA GLU A 204 -6.28 2.25 -6.34
C GLU A 204 -6.94 0.95 -6.82
N PRO A 205 -8.16 0.99 -7.39
CA PRO A 205 -8.83 -0.19 -7.91
C PRO A 205 -8.09 -0.70 -9.15
N VAL A 206 -7.38 -1.83 -8.99
CA VAL A 206 -6.60 -2.49 -10.05
C VAL A 206 -7.12 -3.89 -10.39
N ASP A 207 -8.25 -4.29 -9.82
CA ASP A 207 -8.87 -5.61 -9.96
C ASP A 207 -9.23 -5.93 -11.42
N ASN A 208 -9.92 -5.01 -12.10
CA ASN A 208 -10.24 -5.12 -13.52
C ASN A 208 -9.08 -4.58 -14.37
N LEU A 209 -8.28 -5.49 -14.91
CA LEU A 209 -7.08 -5.13 -15.68
C LEU A 209 -7.39 -4.26 -16.90
N GLU A 210 -8.46 -4.55 -17.64
CA GLU A 210 -8.83 -3.80 -18.83
C GLU A 210 -9.17 -2.33 -18.50
N THR A 211 -10.01 -2.12 -17.49
CA THR A 211 -10.41 -0.80 -17.01
C THR A 211 -9.21 -0.06 -16.44
N TYR A 212 -8.38 -0.74 -15.63
CA TYR A 212 -7.17 -0.17 -15.06
C TYR A 212 -6.20 0.30 -16.15
N MET A 213 -5.93 -0.52 -17.16
CA MET A 213 -5.05 -0.18 -18.27
C MET A 213 -5.65 0.90 -19.16
N ALA A 214 -6.97 0.90 -19.38
CA ALA A 214 -7.64 1.96 -20.14
C ALA A 214 -7.50 3.33 -19.45
N ALA A 215 -7.57 3.38 -18.12
CA ALA A 215 -7.37 4.60 -17.34
C ALA A 215 -5.90 5.04 -17.25
N ASN A 216 -4.95 4.09 -17.29
CA ASN A 216 -3.54 4.33 -16.99
C ASN A 216 -2.57 4.10 -18.16
N ALA A 217 -3.06 3.93 -19.39
CA ALA A 217 -2.22 3.58 -20.55
C ALA A 217 -0.98 4.49 -20.74
N ALA A 218 -1.11 5.78 -20.46
CA ALA A 218 0.00 6.73 -20.58
C ALA A 218 1.12 6.48 -19.55
N ALA A 219 0.77 6.04 -18.33
CA ALA A 219 1.73 5.74 -17.27
C ALA A 219 2.54 4.45 -17.55
N PHE A 220 1.99 3.56 -18.35
CA PHE A 220 2.59 2.28 -18.75
C PHE A 220 3.23 2.29 -20.14
N ALA A 221 3.36 3.48 -20.75
CA ALA A 221 4.05 3.61 -22.02
C ALA A 221 5.55 3.25 -21.85
N PRO A 222 6.17 2.52 -22.81
CA PRO A 222 7.60 2.27 -22.78
C PRO A 222 8.38 3.57 -22.86
N PHE A 223 9.51 3.63 -22.17
CA PHE A 223 10.47 4.70 -22.40
C PHE A 223 11.23 4.43 -23.70
N GLY A 224 11.74 5.49 -24.33
CA GLY A 224 12.73 5.33 -25.40
C GLY A 224 13.91 4.48 -24.95
N LYS A 225 14.75 4.04 -25.91
CA LYS A 225 15.96 3.29 -25.57
C LYS A 225 16.87 4.10 -24.64
N LEU A 226 17.30 3.48 -23.55
CA LEU A 226 18.23 4.04 -22.57
C LEU A 226 19.64 3.51 -22.85
N GLU A 227 20.59 4.43 -23.04
CA GLU A 227 21.99 4.08 -23.26
C GLU A 227 22.71 3.85 -21.91
N ALA A 228 23.54 2.82 -21.80
CA ALA A 228 24.28 2.49 -20.58
C ALA A 228 25.54 3.36 -20.34
N VAL A 229 25.45 4.67 -20.52
CA VAL A 229 26.59 5.61 -20.48
C VAL A 229 27.25 5.77 -19.10
N ALA A 230 26.56 5.36 -18.02
CA ALA A 230 27.01 5.50 -16.64
C ALA A 230 27.50 4.18 -16.02
N LEU A 231 27.37 3.05 -16.73
CA LEU A 231 27.65 1.70 -16.22
C LEU A 231 28.97 1.60 -15.44
N ASP A 232 30.10 1.94 -16.07
CA ASP A 232 31.42 1.84 -15.43
C ASP A 232 31.59 2.80 -14.25
N LYS A 233 31.00 4.00 -14.35
CA LYS A 233 31.07 5.00 -13.27
C LYS A 233 30.28 4.55 -12.05
N ASN A 234 29.14 3.89 -12.25
CA ASN A 234 28.32 3.33 -11.19
C ASN A 234 29.05 2.19 -10.49
N VAL A 235 29.71 1.28 -11.22
CA VAL A 235 30.51 0.19 -10.62
C VAL A 235 31.63 0.74 -9.74
N GLU A 236 32.37 1.75 -10.23
CA GLU A 236 33.44 2.37 -9.45
C GLU A 236 32.91 3.13 -8.23
N SER A 237 31.76 3.78 -8.34
CA SER A 237 31.07 4.43 -7.22
C SER A 237 30.61 3.42 -6.17
N LEU A 238 29.98 2.32 -6.61
CA LEU A 238 29.58 1.20 -5.74
C LEU A 238 30.77 0.64 -4.95
N LYS A 239 31.90 0.44 -5.62
CA LYS A 239 33.13 -0.06 -5.00
C LYS A 239 33.62 0.87 -3.89
N ARG A 240 33.61 2.19 -4.13
CA ARG A 240 34.02 3.17 -3.11
C ARG A 240 33.03 3.22 -1.95
N MET A 241 31.72 3.24 -2.24
CA MET A 241 30.66 3.21 -1.22
C MET A 241 30.79 2.00 -0.30
N LYS A 242 30.95 0.80 -0.86
CA LYS A 242 31.12 -0.44 -0.09
C LYS A 242 32.36 -0.37 0.81
N ALA A 243 33.52 -0.08 0.21
CA ALA A 243 34.79 -0.05 0.94
C ALA A 243 34.73 0.96 2.10
N TYR A 244 34.19 2.15 1.85
CA TYR A 244 34.07 3.19 2.85
C TYR A 244 33.10 2.81 3.99
N THR A 245 31.98 2.15 3.66
CA THR A 245 31.03 1.65 4.66
C THR A 245 31.68 0.62 5.59
N GLU A 246 32.38 -0.36 5.01
CA GLU A 246 33.02 -1.45 5.77
C GLU A 246 34.21 -0.95 6.60
N GLU A 247 35.02 -0.01 6.08
CA GLU A 247 36.14 0.60 6.81
C GLU A 247 35.68 1.31 8.09
N HIS A 248 34.45 1.85 8.09
CA HIS A 248 33.84 2.52 9.24
C HIS A 248 33.02 1.58 10.13
N GLY A 249 33.10 0.27 9.91
CA GLY A 249 32.47 -0.74 10.77
C GLY A 249 30.96 -0.90 10.57
N ALA A 250 30.41 -0.35 9.49
CA ALA A 250 29.00 -0.50 9.12
C ALA A 250 28.79 -1.68 8.14
N THR A 251 27.61 -2.27 8.15
CA THR A 251 27.23 -3.28 7.16
C THR A 251 26.81 -2.61 5.86
N PHE A 252 27.17 -3.22 4.72
CA PHE A 252 26.75 -2.76 3.39
C PHE A 252 25.94 -3.86 2.71
N ARG A 253 24.70 -3.54 2.31
CA ARG A 253 23.81 -4.45 1.58
C ARG A 253 23.32 -3.80 0.29
N LEU A 254 23.48 -4.50 -0.82
CA LEU A 254 22.93 -4.11 -2.11
C LEU A 254 21.65 -4.92 -2.43
N ILE A 255 20.60 -4.22 -2.81
CA ILE A 255 19.31 -4.77 -3.27
C ILE A 255 18.99 -4.13 -4.62
N THR A 256 18.63 -4.93 -5.63
CA THR A 256 18.08 -4.40 -6.89
C THR A 256 16.55 -4.40 -6.85
N GLY A 257 15.93 -3.44 -7.53
CA GLY A 257 14.47 -3.31 -7.57
C GLY A 257 13.82 -4.17 -8.65
N ALA A 258 12.58 -4.61 -8.38
CA ALA A 258 11.73 -5.27 -9.37
C ALA A 258 11.47 -4.41 -10.60
N THR A 259 11.31 -5.07 -11.75
CA THR A 259 11.12 -4.42 -13.06
C THR A 259 9.88 -4.92 -13.78
N ALA A 260 9.13 -3.99 -14.38
CA ALA A 260 8.04 -4.34 -15.27
C ALA A 260 8.59 -4.80 -16.63
N ASP A 261 7.87 -5.68 -17.32
CA ASP A 261 8.25 -6.14 -18.65
C ASP A 261 8.37 -5.00 -19.66
N GLN A 262 7.54 -3.96 -19.52
CA GLN A 262 7.59 -2.77 -20.38
C GLN A 262 8.80 -1.88 -20.12
N GLU A 263 9.33 -1.89 -18.90
CA GLU A 263 10.58 -1.20 -18.59
C GLU A 263 11.76 -1.89 -19.27
N LEU A 264 11.75 -3.23 -19.27
CA LEU A 264 12.82 -4.03 -19.87
C LEU A 264 12.97 -3.77 -21.37
N LEU A 265 11.91 -3.34 -22.06
CA LEU A 265 11.98 -2.96 -23.47
C LEU A 265 12.92 -1.76 -23.74
N SER A 266 13.21 -0.94 -22.73
CA SER A 266 14.05 0.25 -22.87
C SER A 266 15.55 -0.04 -22.82
N TYR A 267 15.96 -1.24 -22.42
CA TYR A 267 17.38 -1.58 -22.21
C TYR A 267 17.97 -2.49 -23.30
N ASP A 268 19.29 -2.56 -23.35
CA ASP A 268 20.04 -3.62 -24.03
C ASP A 268 20.38 -4.72 -23.01
N MET A 269 19.93 -5.95 -23.29
CA MET A 269 20.07 -7.07 -22.35
C MET A 269 21.52 -7.52 -22.18
N GLU A 270 22.37 -7.39 -23.19
CA GLU A 270 23.79 -7.78 -23.10
C GLU A 270 24.59 -6.75 -22.29
N GLU A 271 24.23 -5.46 -22.41
CA GLU A 271 24.78 -4.41 -21.54
C GLU A 271 24.38 -4.64 -20.07
N LEU A 272 23.12 -5.02 -19.81
CA LEU A 272 22.66 -5.36 -18.45
C LEU A 272 23.41 -6.59 -17.90
N LYS A 273 23.50 -7.70 -18.65
CA LYS A 273 24.27 -8.89 -18.21
C LYS A 273 25.74 -8.54 -17.89
N THR A 274 26.34 -7.67 -18.70
CA THR A 274 27.71 -7.15 -18.46
C THR A 274 27.77 -6.32 -17.18
N TYR A 275 26.79 -5.44 -16.95
CA TYR A 275 26.73 -4.62 -15.74
C TYR A 275 26.60 -5.49 -14.48
N TRP A 276 25.72 -6.48 -14.49
CA TRP A 276 25.54 -7.43 -13.40
C TRP A 276 26.83 -8.16 -13.05
N THR A 277 27.53 -8.66 -14.08
CA THR A 277 28.83 -9.32 -13.88
C THR A 277 29.82 -8.39 -13.19
N LYS A 278 29.87 -7.10 -13.57
CA LYS A 278 30.76 -6.12 -12.94
C LYS A 278 30.35 -5.75 -11.51
N ILE A 279 29.05 -5.71 -11.21
CA ILE A 279 28.55 -5.51 -9.84
C ILE A 279 28.97 -6.67 -8.94
N ALA A 280 28.79 -7.91 -9.41
CA ALA A 280 29.14 -9.12 -8.65
C ALA A 280 30.64 -9.24 -8.36
N GLU A 281 31.50 -8.60 -9.14
CA GLU A 281 32.94 -8.47 -8.84
C GLU A 281 33.23 -7.52 -7.66
N VAL A 282 32.29 -6.63 -7.33
CA VAL A 282 32.40 -5.66 -6.22
C VAL A 282 31.75 -6.20 -4.94
N THR A 283 30.54 -6.74 -5.06
CA THR A 283 29.76 -7.26 -3.92
C THR A 283 28.76 -8.31 -4.37
N ASP A 284 28.49 -9.26 -3.49
CA ASP A 284 27.29 -10.08 -3.58
C ASP A 284 26.05 -9.22 -3.27
N PHE A 285 24.91 -9.55 -3.86
CA PHE A 285 23.70 -8.74 -3.76
C PHE A 285 22.41 -9.53 -3.93
N TRP A 286 21.32 -8.98 -3.43
CA TRP A 286 19.98 -9.51 -3.63
C TRP A 286 19.39 -8.91 -4.90
N ASP A 287 19.03 -9.79 -5.84
CA ASP A 287 18.59 -9.40 -7.17
C ASP A 287 17.12 -9.74 -7.40
N PHE A 288 16.32 -8.71 -7.72
CA PHE A 288 14.91 -8.80 -8.09
C PHE A 288 14.63 -8.21 -9.46
N SER A 289 15.67 -7.82 -10.19
CA SER A 289 15.55 -7.22 -11.52
C SER A 289 15.30 -8.27 -12.61
N GLY A 290 14.87 -7.82 -13.78
CA GLY A 290 14.60 -8.67 -14.92
C GLY A 290 13.17 -9.21 -14.97
N TYR A 291 12.98 -10.23 -15.80
CA TYR A 291 11.72 -10.93 -15.96
C TYR A 291 11.49 -11.87 -14.77
N SER A 292 10.32 -11.77 -14.15
CA SER A 292 9.94 -12.56 -12.98
C SER A 292 8.46 -12.95 -13.04
N GLY A 293 7.99 -13.71 -12.06
CA GLY A 293 6.60 -14.15 -11.96
C GLY A 293 5.58 -13.03 -11.81
N VAL A 294 6.02 -11.78 -11.61
CA VAL A 294 5.15 -10.60 -11.49
C VAL A 294 5.40 -9.54 -12.54
N SER A 295 6.50 -9.62 -13.30
CA SER A 295 6.94 -8.53 -14.18
C SER A 295 5.96 -8.21 -15.32
N GLY A 296 5.14 -9.19 -15.75
CA GLY A 296 4.12 -8.98 -16.79
C GLY A 296 2.73 -8.62 -16.28
N ASP A 297 2.53 -8.50 -14.97
CA ASP A 297 1.25 -8.06 -14.40
C ASP A 297 1.37 -6.59 -13.94
N PRO A 298 0.85 -5.62 -14.73
CA PRO A 298 1.00 -4.19 -14.44
C PRO A 298 0.32 -3.78 -13.12
N ARG A 299 -0.52 -4.63 -12.54
CA ARG A 299 -1.20 -4.35 -11.27
C ARG A 299 -0.24 -4.35 -10.08
N TYR A 300 0.95 -4.98 -10.19
CA TYR A 300 2.02 -4.85 -9.18
C TYR A 300 2.82 -3.54 -9.30
N PHE A 301 2.52 -2.73 -10.30
CA PHE A 301 3.22 -1.50 -10.60
C PHE A 301 2.27 -0.31 -10.54
N TYR A 302 2.83 0.88 -10.32
CA TYR A 302 2.07 2.13 -10.40
C TYR A 302 2.23 2.83 -11.76
N ASP A 303 3.30 2.50 -12.48
CA ASP A 303 3.69 2.99 -13.79
C ASP A 303 4.83 2.10 -14.31
N THR A 304 5.35 2.37 -15.51
CA THR A 304 6.45 1.57 -16.11
C THR A 304 7.70 1.47 -15.22
N MET A 305 7.94 2.41 -14.29
CA MET A 305 9.16 2.42 -13.45
C MET A 305 8.90 1.97 -12.02
N HIS A 306 7.82 2.43 -11.40
CA HIS A 306 7.62 2.31 -9.95
C HIS A 306 6.73 1.12 -9.62
N TYR A 307 7.20 0.25 -8.73
CA TYR A 307 6.42 -0.86 -8.19
C TYR A 307 5.71 -0.51 -6.88
N ARG A 308 4.62 -1.23 -6.61
CA ARG A 308 3.83 -1.12 -5.38
C ARG A 308 4.61 -1.55 -4.15
N ASN A 309 4.17 -1.08 -2.98
CA ASN A 309 4.76 -1.46 -1.70
C ASN A 309 4.71 -2.98 -1.47
N THR A 310 3.71 -3.67 -2.04
CA THR A 310 3.61 -5.15 -2.06
C THR A 310 4.88 -5.80 -2.59
N LEU A 311 5.45 -5.32 -3.71
CA LEU A 311 6.70 -5.90 -4.23
C LEU A 311 7.88 -5.61 -3.31
N GLY A 312 7.92 -4.45 -2.65
CA GLY A 312 8.93 -4.15 -1.63
C GLY A 312 8.86 -5.10 -0.43
N ALA A 313 7.65 -5.43 0.03
CA ALA A 313 7.44 -6.41 1.09
C ALA A 313 7.89 -7.81 0.65
N MET A 314 7.56 -8.24 -0.58
CA MET A 314 8.04 -9.51 -1.13
C MET A 314 9.57 -9.57 -1.20
N MET A 315 10.23 -8.47 -1.58
CA MET A 315 11.70 -8.41 -1.65
C MET A 315 12.31 -8.61 -0.26
N LEU A 316 11.82 -7.87 0.74
CA LEU A 316 12.32 -8.00 2.11
C LEU A 316 11.97 -9.37 2.70
N GLY A 317 10.75 -9.87 2.50
CA GLY A 317 10.35 -11.21 2.94
C GLY A 317 11.24 -12.31 2.33
N TYR A 318 11.64 -12.18 1.06
CA TYR A 318 12.62 -13.11 0.46
C TYR A 318 14.00 -13.01 1.11
N ILE A 319 14.51 -11.79 1.32
CA ILE A 319 15.85 -11.56 1.90
C ILE A 319 15.96 -12.11 3.33
N PHE A 320 14.88 -12.00 4.10
CA PHE A 320 14.84 -12.40 5.52
C PHE A 320 14.15 -13.75 5.75
N GLU A 321 13.80 -14.47 4.68
CA GLU A 321 13.15 -15.78 4.73
C GLU A 321 11.86 -15.78 5.58
N ASP A 322 11.06 -14.72 5.44
CA ASP A 322 9.80 -14.56 6.19
C ASP A 322 8.73 -15.55 5.69
N PRO A 323 8.29 -16.50 6.53
CA PRO A 323 7.31 -17.52 6.14
C PRO A 323 5.89 -16.94 5.95
N ASP A 324 5.61 -15.74 6.43
CA ASP A 324 4.31 -15.08 6.31
C ASP A 324 4.22 -14.13 5.10
N VAL A 325 5.29 -14.04 4.30
CA VAL A 325 5.31 -13.28 3.05
C VAL A 325 5.37 -14.24 1.87
N TYR A 326 4.31 -14.24 1.06
CA TYR A 326 4.33 -14.95 -0.22
C TYR A 326 5.39 -14.36 -1.15
N VAL A 327 6.29 -15.20 -1.65
CA VAL A 327 7.26 -14.86 -2.69
C VAL A 327 7.12 -15.81 -3.87
N PRO A 328 6.89 -15.30 -5.10
CA PRO A 328 6.86 -16.14 -6.30
C PRO A 328 8.19 -16.88 -6.53
N ALA A 329 8.13 -18.12 -7.04
CA ALA A 329 9.28 -19.02 -7.18
C ALA A 329 10.48 -18.47 -8.01
N ASN A 330 10.28 -17.42 -8.82
CA ASN A 330 11.29 -16.75 -9.64
C ASN A 330 11.33 -15.22 -9.40
N PHE A 331 10.90 -14.74 -8.24
CA PHE A 331 10.83 -13.30 -7.96
C PHE A 331 12.19 -12.67 -7.64
N GLY A 332 13.10 -13.41 -7.01
CA GLY A 332 14.43 -12.93 -6.69
C GLY A 332 15.42 -14.04 -6.41
N HIS A 333 16.70 -13.67 -6.27
CA HIS A 333 17.79 -14.58 -5.96
C HIS A 333 18.98 -13.86 -5.33
N TYR A 334 19.86 -14.60 -4.67
CA TYR A 334 21.14 -14.08 -4.19
C TYR A 334 22.22 -14.25 -5.25
N THR A 335 22.78 -13.13 -5.70
CA THR A 335 23.76 -13.07 -6.78
C THR A 335 25.17 -12.88 -6.21
N THR A 336 26.07 -13.73 -6.69
CA THR A 336 27.49 -13.75 -6.32
C THR A 336 28.34 -13.78 -7.58
N LYS A 337 29.64 -13.54 -7.43
CA LYS A 337 30.60 -13.67 -8.53
C LYS A 337 30.54 -15.04 -9.25
N ASP A 338 30.22 -16.11 -8.52
CA ASP A 338 30.24 -17.47 -9.05
C ASP A 338 28.97 -17.82 -9.86
N ASN A 339 27.83 -17.21 -9.52
CA ASN A 339 26.53 -17.53 -10.16
C ASN A 339 26.01 -16.43 -11.10
N VAL A 340 26.60 -15.23 -11.09
CA VAL A 340 26.05 -14.04 -11.78
C VAL A 340 25.80 -14.26 -13.27
N ARG A 341 26.63 -15.06 -13.96
CA ARG A 341 26.45 -15.30 -15.39
C ARG A 341 25.18 -16.08 -15.70
N GLU A 342 24.92 -17.13 -14.92
CA GLU A 342 23.70 -17.94 -15.05
C GLU A 342 22.48 -17.10 -14.65
N ARG A 343 22.58 -16.40 -13.52
CA ARG A 343 21.49 -15.60 -12.98
C ARG A 343 21.09 -14.41 -13.86
N ALA A 344 22.06 -13.70 -14.41
CA ALA A 344 21.78 -12.62 -15.36
C ALA A 344 21.19 -13.14 -16.67
N GLU A 345 21.58 -14.35 -17.13
CA GLU A 345 20.97 -14.98 -18.30
C GLU A 345 19.50 -15.31 -18.05
N GLU A 346 19.19 -15.89 -16.88
CA GLU A 346 17.82 -16.19 -16.47
C GLU A 346 16.97 -14.92 -16.33
N ALA A 347 17.48 -13.90 -15.60
CA ALA A 347 16.75 -12.67 -15.32
C ALA A 347 16.47 -11.84 -16.58
N PHE A 348 17.41 -11.76 -17.52
CA PHE A 348 17.28 -10.91 -18.71
C PHE A 348 16.84 -11.65 -19.97
N THR A 349 16.42 -12.91 -19.86
CA THR A 349 15.78 -13.66 -20.94
C THR A 349 14.27 -13.69 -20.74
N ARG A 350 13.52 -13.18 -21.72
CA ARG A 350 12.05 -13.16 -21.65
C ARG A 350 11.49 -14.59 -21.61
N PRO A 351 10.73 -14.98 -20.57
CA PRO A 351 10.09 -16.29 -20.50
C PRO A 351 8.89 -16.37 -21.45
N PRO A 352 8.41 -17.59 -21.78
CA PRO A 352 7.25 -17.79 -22.66
C PRO A 352 5.93 -17.21 -22.10
N SER A 353 5.80 -17.12 -20.78
CA SER A 353 4.64 -16.55 -20.08
C SER A 353 5.07 -15.70 -18.89
N LEU A 354 4.30 -14.65 -18.60
CA LEU A 354 4.62 -13.64 -17.58
C LEU A 354 3.43 -13.35 -16.65
N ASN A 355 2.49 -14.28 -16.51
CA ASN A 355 1.25 -14.01 -15.80
C ASN A 355 1.44 -14.25 -14.30
N GLY A 356 1.12 -13.24 -13.48
CA GLY A 356 0.95 -13.41 -12.04
C GLY A 356 -0.13 -14.44 -11.72
N GLN A 357 -0.02 -15.10 -10.57
CA GLN A 357 -1.03 -16.06 -10.12
C GLN A 357 -2.26 -15.32 -9.59
N SER A 358 -3.32 -15.27 -10.39
CA SER A 358 -4.60 -14.67 -10.01
C SER A 358 -5.77 -15.59 -10.31
N VAL A 359 -6.79 -15.56 -9.45
CA VAL A 359 -8.03 -16.34 -9.58
C VAL A 359 -9.22 -15.39 -9.57
N ALA A 360 -10.14 -15.58 -10.52
CA ALA A 360 -11.44 -14.94 -10.49
C ALA A 360 -12.36 -15.74 -9.55
N ILE A 361 -12.95 -15.08 -8.55
CA ILE A 361 -13.82 -15.69 -7.55
C ILE A 361 -15.20 -15.00 -7.58
N PRO A 362 -16.27 -15.70 -8.01
CA PRO A 362 -17.62 -15.23 -7.75
C PRO A 362 -17.95 -15.40 -6.26
N ILE A 363 -18.59 -14.39 -5.68
CA ILE A 363 -19.00 -14.38 -4.27
C ILE A 363 -20.49 -14.12 -4.22
N LEU A 364 -21.28 -15.08 -3.77
CA LEU A 364 -22.72 -14.93 -3.61
C LEU A 364 -23.05 -14.22 -2.30
N ILE A 365 -24.03 -13.32 -2.34
CA ILE A 365 -24.60 -12.66 -1.15
C ILE A 365 -26.07 -13.04 -0.99
N TYR A 366 -26.42 -13.44 0.22
CA TYR A 366 -27.78 -13.67 0.72
C TYR A 366 -27.98 -12.89 2.04
N HIS A 367 -29.22 -12.69 2.47
CA HIS A 367 -29.52 -12.07 3.77
C HIS A 367 -30.53 -12.93 4.51
N HIS A 368 -31.83 -12.63 4.40
CA HIS A 368 -32.90 -13.35 5.08
C HIS A 368 -33.48 -14.46 4.20
N ILE A 369 -33.88 -15.57 4.82
CA ILE A 369 -34.56 -16.68 4.14
C ILE A 369 -35.98 -16.83 4.69
N ASP A 370 -36.99 -16.61 3.84
CA ASP A 370 -38.40 -16.59 4.27
C ASP A 370 -39.36 -16.87 3.10
N ASP A 371 -40.40 -17.65 3.37
CA ASP A 371 -41.50 -17.90 2.43
C ASP A 371 -42.65 -16.89 2.58
N ASP A 372 -42.76 -16.22 3.73
CA ASP A 372 -43.83 -15.26 4.02
C ASP A 372 -43.29 -13.99 4.68
N PRO A 373 -42.41 -13.24 4.01
CA PRO A 373 -41.87 -12.02 4.59
C PRO A 373 -42.94 -10.94 4.66
N TYR A 374 -42.98 -10.24 5.80
CA TYR A 374 -43.86 -9.08 5.98
C TYR A 374 -43.65 -8.00 4.89
N GLU A 375 -42.41 -7.77 4.44
CA GLU A 375 -42.09 -6.89 3.30
C GLU A 375 -41.13 -7.57 2.31
N PRO A 376 -41.65 -8.21 1.25
CA PRO A 376 -40.83 -8.83 0.22
C PRO A 376 -39.92 -7.82 -0.47
N ASN A 377 -38.63 -8.14 -0.60
CA ASN A 377 -37.64 -7.31 -1.29
C ASN A 377 -36.49 -8.17 -1.84
N SER A 378 -35.53 -7.55 -2.52
CA SER A 378 -34.42 -8.23 -3.20
C SER A 378 -33.39 -8.89 -2.28
N LEU A 379 -33.54 -8.76 -0.95
CA LEU A 379 -32.67 -9.37 0.06
C LEU A 379 -33.30 -10.61 0.73
N ILE A 380 -34.57 -10.92 0.44
CA ILE A 380 -35.29 -12.04 1.07
C ILE A 380 -35.52 -13.16 0.04
N THR A 381 -34.94 -14.33 0.28
CA THR A 381 -35.04 -15.49 -0.61
C THR A 381 -35.88 -16.59 0.03
N SER A 382 -36.73 -17.29 -0.73
CA SER A 382 -37.46 -18.43 -0.15
C SER A 382 -36.53 -19.63 0.15
N PRO A 383 -36.81 -20.43 1.18
CA PRO A 383 -36.09 -21.68 1.44
C PRO A 383 -35.98 -22.59 0.22
N ALA A 384 -37.08 -22.74 -0.55
CA ALA A 384 -37.10 -23.55 -1.76
C ALA A 384 -36.16 -23.02 -2.85
N LYS A 385 -36.12 -21.69 -3.04
CA LYS A 385 -35.20 -21.08 -3.99
C LYS A 385 -33.76 -21.20 -3.52
N PHE A 386 -33.46 -20.93 -2.26
CA PHE A 386 -32.10 -21.07 -1.73
C PHE A 386 -31.55 -22.49 -1.96
N ARG A 387 -32.34 -23.53 -1.64
CA ARG A 387 -31.96 -24.92 -1.96
C ARG A 387 -31.70 -25.12 -3.44
N SER A 388 -32.60 -24.65 -4.31
CA SER A 388 -32.45 -24.76 -5.76
C SER A 388 -31.19 -24.07 -6.28
N ASP A 389 -30.85 -22.89 -5.75
CA ASP A 389 -29.62 -22.17 -6.08
C ASP A 389 -28.39 -23.02 -5.72
N MET A 390 -28.32 -23.56 -4.49
CA MET A 390 -27.18 -24.36 -4.03
C MET A 390 -27.01 -25.65 -4.82
N GLU A 391 -28.12 -26.33 -5.15
CA GLU A 391 -28.12 -27.52 -6.00
C GLU A 391 -27.63 -27.19 -7.41
N ALA A 392 -28.04 -26.07 -7.99
CA ALA A 392 -27.59 -25.62 -9.31
C ALA A 392 -26.09 -25.28 -9.32
N VAL A 393 -25.60 -24.55 -8.31
CA VAL A 393 -24.17 -24.24 -8.13
C VAL A 393 -23.33 -25.51 -8.05
N LYS A 394 -23.76 -26.48 -7.22
CA LYS A 394 -23.08 -27.76 -7.08
C LYS A 394 -23.12 -28.58 -8.38
N ALA A 395 -24.27 -28.64 -9.06
CA ALA A 395 -24.43 -29.37 -10.32
C ALA A 395 -23.57 -28.78 -11.46
N ALA A 396 -23.31 -27.47 -11.43
CA ALA A 396 -22.42 -26.77 -12.35
C ALA A 396 -20.92 -27.01 -12.05
N GLY A 397 -20.59 -27.72 -10.96
CA GLY A 397 -19.22 -28.10 -10.63
C GLY A 397 -18.43 -27.03 -9.90
N TYR A 398 -19.10 -26.05 -9.28
CA TYR A 398 -18.47 -25.09 -8.39
C TYR A 398 -18.18 -25.70 -7.01
N ASN A 399 -17.04 -25.33 -6.44
CA ASN A 399 -16.60 -25.78 -5.11
C ASN A 399 -16.59 -24.60 -4.14
N THR A 400 -17.31 -24.73 -3.03
CA THR A 400 -17.42 -23.64 -2.07
C THR A 400 -16.14 -23.46 -1.28
N VAL A 401 -15.71 -22.20 -1.13
CA VAL A 401 -14.59 -21.79 -0.31
C VAL A 401 -15.04 -20.73 0.69
N LEU A 402 -14.43 -20.73 1.87
CA LEU A 402 -14.59 -19.66 2.85
C LEU A 402 -13.80 -18.43 2.41
N ILE A 403 -14.14 -17.25 2.94
CA ILE A 403 -13.32 -16.06 2.69
C ILE A 403 -11.89 -16.23 3.27
N GLN A 404 -11.77 -16.97 4.38
CA GLN A 404 -10.46 -17.37 4.93
C GLN A 404 -9.61 -18.17 3.94
N ASP A 405 -10.21 -19.00 3.09
CA ASP A 405 -9.45 -19.74 2.06
C ASP A 405 -8.84 -18.80 1.01
N LEU A 406 -9.49 -17.66 0.74
CA LEU A 406 -8.96 -16.63 -0.15
C LEU A 406 -7.77 -15.92 0.50
N ILE A 407 -7.85 -15.64 1.81
CA ILE A 407 -6.75 -15.08 2.60
C ILE A 407 -5.54 -16.03 2.54
N ASP A 408 -5.76 -17.32 2.81
CA ASP A 408 -4.71 -18.34 2.78
C ASP A 408 -4.12 -18.53 1.38
N TYR A 409 -4.93 -18.38 0.33
CA TYR A 409 -4.45 -18.40 -1.05
C TYR A 409 -3.53 -17.22 -1.35
N VAL A 410 -3.87 -16.01 -0.89
CA VAL A 410 -3.02 -14.83 -1.06
C VAL A 410 -1.69 -14.99 -0.32
N ASP A 411 -1.71 -15.60 0.86
CA ASP A 411 -0.49 -15.90 1.62
C ASP A 411 0.33 -17.06 1.04
N GLY A 412 -0.17 -17.75 0.01
CA GLY A 412 0.47 -18.96 -0.53
C GLY A 412 0.39 -20.17 0.38
N LYS A 413 -0.44 -20.12 1.44
CA LYS A 413 -0.67 -21.20 2.41
C LYS A 413 -1.60 -22.29 1.85
N LYS A 414 -2.44 -21.94 0.88
CA LYS A 414 -3.44 -22.86 0.29
C LYS A 414 -3.60 -22.65 -1.22
N THR A 415 -3.90 -23.72 -1.95
CA THR A 415 -4.41 -23.65 -3.32
C THR A 415 -5.93 -23.72 -3.32
N LEU A 416 -6.59 -22.91 -4.16
CA LEU A 416 -8.04 -22.99 -4.32
C LEU A 416 -8.44 -24.21 -5.18
N PRO A 417 -9.62 -24.81 -4.94
CA PRO A 417 -10.16 -25.86 -5.80
C PRO A 417 -10.52 -25.31 -7.18
N ASP A 418 -10.74 -26.21 -8.15
CA ASP A 418 -11.31 -25.83 -9.45
C ASP A 418 -12.69 -25.18 -9.27
N ASN A 419 -13.01 -24.18 -10.11
CA ASN A 419 -14.27 -23.43 -10.06
C ASN A 419 -14.66 -23.00 -8.64
N PRO A 420 -13.80 -22.23 -7.94
CA PRO A 420 -14.11 -21.83 -6.58
C PRO A 420 -15.30 -20.84 -6.59
N VAL A 421 -16.13 -20.88 -5.56
CA VAL A 421 -17.21 -19.89 -5.30
C VAL A 421 -17.28 -19.63 -3.80
N ALA A 422 -17.47 -18.40 -3.36
CA ALA A 422 -17.77 -18.11 -1.95
C ALA A 422 -19.26 -17.83 -1.77
N ILE A 423 -19.84 -18.30 -0.66
CA ILE A 423 -21.21 -17.99 -0.27
C ILE A 423 -21.16 -17.14 0.98
N THR A 424 -21.87 -16.02 0.99
CA THR A 424 -21.89 -15.08 2.11
C THR A 424 -23.31 -14.74 2.54
N PHE A 425 -23.49 -14.54 3.84
CA PHE A 425 -24.71 -13.99 4.42
C PHE A 425 -24.39 -12.76 5.25
N ASP A 426 -25.23 -11.76 5.13
CA ASP A 426 -25.16 -10.54 5.95
C ASP A 426 -26.23 -10.58 7.06
N ASP A 427 -26.06 -9.75 8.07
CA ASP A 427 -26.94 -9.49 9.22
C ASP A 427 -26.98 -10.55 10.33
N GLY A 428 -26.99 -11.84 9.99
CA GLY A 428 -27.06 -12.93 10.98
C GLY A 428 -28.48 -13.31 11.43
N TYR A 429 -29.43 -13.34 10.49
CA TYR A 429 -30.82 -13.70 10.76
C TYR A 429 -30.96 -15.15 11.26
N LEU A 430 -31.95 -15.40 12.11
CA LEU A 430 -32.28 -16.75 12.62
C LEU A 430 -32.58 -17.72 11.47
N SER A 431 -33.15 -17.22 10.37
CA SER A 431 -33.40 -18.00 9.16
C SER A 431 -32.13 -18.58 8.52
N ASN A 432 -30.96 -17.97 8.73
CA ASN A 432 -29.69 -18.54 8.28
C ASN A 432 -29.39 -19.85 9.02
N TYR A 433 -29.67 -19.91 10.32
CA TYR A 433 -29.55 -21.13 11.12
C TYR A 433 -30.63 -22.17 10.78
N GLU A 434 -31.89 -21.74 10.64
CA GLU A 434 -33.02 -22.67 10.46
C GLU A 434 -33.12 -23.25 9.05
N TYR A 435 -32.77 -22.47 8.02
CA TYR A 435 -32.97 -22.85 6.62
C TYR A 435 -31.67 -22.99 5.83
N ALA A 436 -30.73 -22.04 5.96
CA ALA A 436 -29.50 -22.06 5.14
C ALA A 436 -28.52 -23.15 5.61
N TYR A 437 -28.21 -23.16 6.90
CA TYR A 437 -27.22 -24.04 7.50
C TYR A 437 -27.49 -25.54 7.24
N PRO A 438 -28.72 -26.07 7.40
CA PRO A 438 -29.01 -27.47 7.11
C PRO A 438 -28.81 -27.83 5.64
N VAL A 439 -29.18 -26.95 4.71
CA VAL A 439 -29.01 -27.15 3.25
C VAL A 439 -27.53 -27.20 2.90
N LEU A 440 -26.74 -26.24 3.38
CA LEU A 440 -25.29 -26.19 3.13
C LEU A 440 -24.60 -27.44 3.67
N LYS A 441 -24.95 -27.85 4.90
CA LYS A 441 -24.42 -29.06 5.54
C LYS A 441 -24.77 -30.33 4.77
N GLU A 442 -26.02 -30.47 4.32
CA GLU A 442 -26.48 -31.62 3.50
C GLU A 442 -25.73 -31.69 2.16
N LEU A 443 -25.49 -30.54 1.54
CA LEU A 443 -24.80 -30.45 0.26
C LEU A 443 -23.28 -30.47 0.37
N GLY A 444 -22.70 -30.46 1.58
CA GLY A 444 -21.26 -30.40 1.80
C GLY A 444 -20.64 -29.09 1.31
N MET A 445 -21.38 -28.00 1.47
CA MET A 445 -21.00 -26.64 1.09
C MET A 445 -20.69 -25.81 2.34
N ASN A 446 -19.89 -24.77 2.20
CA ASN A 446 -19.53 -23.83 3.26
C ASN A 446 -19.92 -22.39 2.91
N ALA A 447 -20.04 -21.54 3.94
CA ALA A 447 -20.37 -20.13 3.78
C ALA A 447 -19.78 -19.27 4.92
N THR A 448 -19.59 -17.98 4.67
CA THR A 448 -19.23 -16.99 5.69
C THR A 448 -20.47 -16.16 6.06
N ILE A 449 -20.79 -16.01 7.34
CA ILE A 449 -21.89 -15.15 7.82
C ILE A 449 -21.30 -13.98 8.59
N SER A 450 -21.54 -12.76 8.14
CA SER A 450 -21.15 -11.54 8.88
C SER A 450 -22.31 -11.05 9.74
N ILE A 451 -22.12 -11.02 11.06
CA ILE A 451 -23.21 -10.75 12.02
C ILE A 451 -23.21 -9.31 12.52
N ILE A 452 -24.40 -8.77 12.77
CA ILE A 452 -24.55 -7.51 13.50
C ILE A 452 -24.51 -7.80 14.99
N GLY A 453 -23.47 -7.31 15.67
CA GLY A 453 -23.21 -7.65 17.07
C GLY A 453 -24.34 -7.30 18.02
N TRP A 454 -24.99 -6.16 17.81
CA TRP A 454 -26.15 -5.76 18.58
C TRP A 454 -27.34 -6.71 18.34
N SER A 455 -27.52 -7.29 17.16
CA SER A 455 -28.74 -8.04 16.85
C SER A 455 -28.75 -9.47 17.39
N VAL A 456 -27.58 -10.06 17.69
CA VAL A 456 -27.45 -11.49 18.05
C VAL A 456 -28.41 -11.90 19.18
N GLY A 457 -29.20 -12.95 18.91
CA GLY A 457 -30.19 -13.53 19.83
C GLY A 457 -31.41 -12.66 20.13
N ARG A 458 -31.64 -11.58 19.37
CA ARG A 458 -32.78 -10.67 19.56
C ARG A 458 -33.89 -10.95 18.56
N ASN A 459 -35.10 -10.54 18.92
CA ASN A 459 -36.31 -10.62 18.09
C ASN A 459 -37.04 -9.27 17.97
N GLU A 460 -36.48 -8.20 18.53
CA GLU A 460 -36.99 -6.84 18.44
C GLU A 460 -35.83 -5.84 18.32
N HIS A 461 -36.07 -4.73 17.61
CA HIS A 461 -35.10 -3.66 17.47
C HIS A 461 -35.06 -2.77 18.73
N ARG A 462 -33.91 -2.15 19.03
CA ARG A 462 -33.83 -1.11 20.09
C ARG A 462 -34.69 0.12 19.82
N ILE A 463 -35.13 0.30 18.58
CA ILE A 463 -35.97 1.43 18.18
C ILE A 463 -37.39 0.89 18.22
N PRO A 464 -38.23 1.31 19.18
CA PRO A 464 -39.57 0.78 19.31
C PRO A 464 -40.39 0.96 18.02
N GLY A 465 -41.00 -0.13 17.55
CA GLY A 465 -41.84 -0.13 16.35
C GLY A 465 -41.09 -0.20 15.02
N LYS A 466 -39.75 -0.20 15.01
CA LYS A 466 -38.99 -0.51 13.79
C LYS A 466 -39.07 -2.01 13.49
N GLN A 467 -39.32 -2.35 12.23
CA GLN A 467 -39.38 -3.73 11.78
C GLN A 467 -38.04 -4.44 12.04
N PHE A 468 -38.13 -5.69 12.48
CA PHE A 468 -36.99 -6.49 12.88
C PHE A 468 -37.29 -7.96 12.67
N TYR A 469 -36.37 -8.67 11.99
CA TYR A 469 -36.43 -10.12 11.90
C TYR A 469 -35.56 -10.74 13.00
N PRO A 470 -35.97 -11.87 13.60
CA PRO A 470 -35.16 -12.54 14.62
C PRO A 470 -33.76 -12.91 14.11
N HIS A 471 -32.78 -12.83 15.00
CA HIS A 471 -31.39 -13.22 14.73
C HIS A 471 -31.01 -14.46 15.56
N PHE A 472 -30.09 -15.27 15.05
CA PHE A 472 -29.64 -16.46 15.79
C PHE A 472 -28.88 -16.08 17.06
N THR A 473 -28.85 -16.98 18.04
CA THR A 473 -28.14 -16.80 19.31
C THR A 473 -26.65 -17.13 19.19
N TRP A 474 -25.85 -16.75 20.19
CA TRP A 474 -24.43 -17.16 20.27
C TRP A 474 -24.24 -18.68 20.34
N GLU A 475 -25.17 -19.41 20.97
CA GLU A 475 -25.15 -20.87 20.99
C GLU A 475 -25.29 -21.46 19.57
N GLN A 476 -26.22 -20.91 18.78
CA GLN A 476 -26.41 -21.29 17.37
C GLN A 476 -25.23 -20.88 16.49
N ALA A 477 -24.66 -19.69 16.71
CA ALA A 477 -23.45 -19.24 16.01
C ALA A 477 -22.28 -20.19 16.25
N ARG A 478 -22.06 -20.58 17.51
CA ARG A 478 -21.02 -21.53 17.93
C ARG A 478 -21.24 -22.91 17.30
N GLU A 479 -22.47 -23.43 17.31
CA GLU A 479 -22.80 -24.70 16.66
C GLU A 479 -22.44 -24.69 15.17
N MET A 480 -22.82 -23.63 14.47
CA MET A 480 -22.54 -23.46 13.05
C MET A 480 -21.02 -23.39 12.78
N GLN A 481 -20.28 -22.63 13.58
CA GLN A 481 -18.81 -22.55 13.48
C GLN A 481 -18.14 -23.90 13.72
N GLU A 482 -18.44 -24.55 14.85
CA GLU A 482 -17.80 -25.82 15.26
C GLU A 482 -18.06 -26.95 14.26
N SER A 483 -19.13 -26.84 13.45
CA SER A 483 -19.41 -27.81 12.40
C SER A 483 -18.50 -27.69 11.17
N GLY A 484 -17.76 -26.59 11.02
CA GLY A 484 -16.91 -26.29 9.87
C GLY A 484 -17.66 -25.90 8.59
N VAL A 485 -18.98 -25.76 8.66
CA VAL A 485 -19.84 -25.35 7.53
C VAL A 485 -19.90 -23.82 7.42
N ILE A 486 -19.93 -23.13 8.55
CA ILE A 486 -20.09 -21.68 8.61
C ILE A 486 -18.88 -21.04 9.26
N ASP A 487 -18.49 -19.90 8.72
CA ASP A 487 -17.48 -18.99 9.28
C ASP A 487 -18.16 -17.68 9.74
N ILE A 488 -18.14 -17.39 11.04
CA ILE A 488 -18.83 -16.23 11.65
C ILE A 488 -17.90 -15.01 11.69
N GLN A 489 -18.29 -13.92 11.03
CA GLN A 489 -17.44 -12.75 10.82
C GLN A 489 -18.16 -11.43 11.17
N ASN A 490 -17.48 -10.30 10.99
CA ASN A 490 -17.90 -9.02 11.57
C ASN A 490 -18.74 -8.18 10.59
N HIS A 491 -19.92 -7.72 11.01
CA HIS A 491 -20.76 -6.77 10.29
C HIS A 491 -21.06 -5.49 11.10
N SER A 492 -20.07 -5.03 11.87
CA SER A 492 -20.17 -4.00 12.92
C SER A 492 -20.98 -4.42 14.15
N PHE A 493 -20.63 -3.87 15.31
CA PHE A 493 -21.45 -4.06 16.51
C PHE A 493 -22.76 -3.28 16.38
N ASP A 494 -22.67 -1.98 16.10
CA ASP A 494 -23.82 -1.09 16.07
C ASP A 494 -23.76 0.03 15.02
N LEU A 495 -23.16 -0.27 13.86
CA LEU A 495 -23.07 0.66 12.73
C LEU A 495 -23.85 0.14 11.51
N HIS A 496 -25.04 -0.43 11.77
CA HIS A 496 -25.94 -0.96 10.75
C HIS A 496 -27.26 -0.17 10.66
N GLU A 497 -27.15 1.15 10.80
CA GLU A 497 -28.24 2.10 10.65
C GLU A 497 -28.02 3.00 9.43
N SER A 498 -29.10 3.51 8.85
CA SER A 498 -29.03 4.53 7.81
C SER A 498 -30.34 5.31 7.80
N SER A 499 -30.25 6.64 7.81
CA SER A 499 -31.40 7.51 7.69
C SER A 499 -31.06 8.68 6.77
N PRO A 500 -31.48 8.64 5.49
CA PRO A 500 -31.22 9.73 4.54
C PRO A 500 -31.77 11.09 5.00
N ASP A 501 -32.82 11.07 5.82
CA ASP A 501 -33.53 12.26 6.29
C ASP A 501 -33.01 12.80 7.65
N ASP A 502 -32.16 12.04 8.35
CA ASP A 502 -31.61 12.43 9.65
C ASP A 502 -30.09 12.32 9.68
N PRO A 503 -29.36 13.43 9.49
CA PRO A 503 -27.89 13.44 9.48
C PRO A 503 -27.26 13.18 10.85
N SER A 504 -28.06 13.10 11.93
CA SER A 504 -27.58 12.67 13.24
C SER A 504 -27.43 11.15 13.35
N VAL A 505 -28.00 10.40 12.40
CA VAL A 505 -27.80 8.95 12.25
C VAL A 505 -26.66 8.71 11.29
N ARG A 506 -25.63 7.99 11.74
CA ARG A 506 -24.54 7.57 10.86
C ARG A 506 -25.06 6.58 9.82
N SER A 507 -24.73 6.80 8.55
CA SER A 507 -25.05 5.87 7.46
C SER A 507 -24.02 4.75 7.39
N GLY A 508 -24.34 3.61 8.00
CA GLY A 508 -23.46 2.47 8.11
C GLY A 508 -22.18 2.85 8.85
N VAL A 509 -21.04 2.56 8.22
CA VAL A 509 -19.71 2.91 8.73
C VAL A 509 -19.17 4.22 8.18
N LEU A 510 -19.94 5.03 7.45
CA LEU A 510 -19.42 6.27 6.87
C LEU A 510 -19.16 7.33 7.93
N GLN A 511 -18.18 8.19 7.66
CA GLN A 511 -17.92 9.39 8.46
C GLN A 511 -19.11 10.35 8.38
N MET A 512 -19.50 10.93 9.52
CA MET A 512 -20.62 11.88 9.57
C MET A 512 -20.18 13.27 9.08
N GLU A 513 -21.13 14.06 8.58
CA GLU A 513 -20.86 15.45 8.21
C GLU A 513 -20.33 16.25 9.40
N GLY A 514 -19.17 16.89 9.25
CA GLY A 514 -18.51 17.68 10.30
C GLY A 514 -17.73 16.86 11.35
N GLU A 515 -17.75 15.52 11.27
CA GLU A 515 -16.94 14.66 12.13
C GLU A 515 -15.47 14.71 11.70
N SER A 516 -14.55 14.96 12.64
CA SER A 516 -13.12 14.91 12.34
C SER A 516 -12.64 13.48 12.05
N ASN A 517 -11.60 13.31 11.23
CA ASN A 517 -11.01 11.99 10.94
C ASN A 517 -10.62 11.23 12.22
N GLY A 518 -10.13 11.93 13.25
CA GLY A 518 -9.74 11.31 14.52
C GLY A 518 -10.93 10.75 15.31
N ALA A 519 -12.00 11.55 15.45
CA ALA A 519 -13.23 11.12 16.13
C ALA A 519 -13.89 9.94 15.40
N TYR A 520 -13.95 10.02 14.06
CA TYR A 520 -14.43 8.94 13.23
C TYR A 520 -13.60 7.66 13.40
N SER A 521 -12.27 7.80 13.34
CA SER A 521 -11.36 6.66 13.47
C SER A 521 -11.51 5.97 14.81
N GLU A 522 -11.62 6.73 15.91
CA GLU A 522 -11.85 6.19 17.24
C GLU A 522 -13.20 5.46 17.34
N ALA A 523 -14.29 6.08 16.86
CA ALA A 523 -15.63 5.51 16.91
C ALA A 523 -15.72 4.21 16.12
N PHE A 524 -15.25 4.21 14.87
CA PHE A 524 -15.29 3.04 14.01
C PHE A 524 -14.37 1.93 14.53
N ALA A 525 -13.13 2.25 14.89
CA ALA A 525 -12.18 1.29 15.45
C ALA A 525 -12.71 0.62 16.72
N LYS A 526 -13.35 1.38 17.61
CA LYS A 526 -13.93 0.86 18.84
C LYS A 526 -15.06 -0.12 18.56
N ASP A 527 -15.97 0.22 17.64
CA ASP A 527 -17.11 -0.62 17.28
C ASP A 527 -16.66 -1.97 16.72
N VAL A 528 -15.78 -1.96 15.71
CA VAL A 528 -15.33 -3.19 15.04
C VAL A 528 -14.47 -4.06 15.95
N SER A 529 -13.63 -3.45 16.81
CA SER A 529 -12.80 -4.19 17.78
C SER A 529 -13.67 -4.82 18.87
N TYR A 530 -14.75 -4.14 19.28
CA TYR A 530 -15.65 -4.65 20.31
C TYR A 530 -16.39 -5.90 19.84
N LEU A 531 -16.96 -5.89 18.63
CA LEU A 531 -17.60 -7.09 18.10
C LEU A 531 -16.60 -8.22 17.84
N ALA A 532 -15.41 -7.92 17.30
CA ALA A 532 -14.39 -8.95 17.11
C ALA A 532 -14.06 -9.66 18.44
N SER A 533 -13.81 -8.88 19.50
CA SER A 533 -13.54 -9.44 20.84
C SER A 533 -14.71 -10.28 21.37
N LEU A 534 -15.95 -9.85 21.12
CA LEU A 534 -17.15 -10.56 21.57
C LEU A 534 -17.34 -11.89 20.84
N ILE A 535 -17.12 -11.91 19.52
CA ILE A 535 -17.16 -13.16 18.74
C ILE A 535 -16.08 -14.12 19.23
N GLU A 536 -14.85 -13.64 19.48
CA GLU A 536 -13.73 -14.47 19.96
C GLU A 536 -13.96 -15.04 21.37
N GLU A 537 -14.66 -14.29 22.24
CA GLU A 537 -15.10 -14.77 23.56
C GLU A 537 -16.18 -15.85 23.44
N GLU A 538 -17.17 -15.62 22.57
CA GLU A 538 -18.30 -16.53 22.35
C GLU A 538 -17.95 -17.71 21.43
N ILE A 539 -16.84 -17.68 20.72
CA ILE A 539 -16.41 -18.75 19.81
C ILE A 539 -14.90 -18.95 19.96
N PRO A 540 -14.45 -19.76 20.94
CA PRO A 540 -13.03 -19.93 21.23
C PRO A 540 -12.23 -20.52 20.05
N ASN A 541 -11.02 -20.00 19.85
CA ASN A 541 -10.11 -20.36 18.74
C ASN A 541 -10.62 -19.97 17.35
N HIS A 542 -11.58 -19.05 17.28
CA HIS A 542 -11.99 -18.43 16.04
C HIS A 542 -11.29 -17.09 15.85
N GLU A 543 -10.84 -16.78 14.65
CA GLU A 543 -10.18 -15.52 14.31
C GLU A 543 -11.16 -14.63 13.54
N VAL A 544 -11.36 -13.39 14.03
CA VAL A 544 -12.20 -12.40 13.36
C VAL A 544 -11.33 -11.44 12.58
N ASN A 545 -11.17 -11.73 11.29
CA ASN A 545 -10.31 -10.96 10.40
C ASN A 545 -11.00 -10.57 9.08
N ILE A 546 -12.31 -10.84 8.95
CA ILE A 546 -13.12 -10.47 7.79
C ILE A 546 -14.20 -9.48 8.22
N PHE A 547 -14.35 -8.40 7.46
CA PHE A 547 -15.36 -7.38 7.70
C PHE A 547 -16.27 -7.19 6.48
N THR A 548 -17.58 -7.31 6.68
CA THR A 548 -18.55 -6.94 5.65
C THR A 548 -19.07 -5.55 5.91
N TYR A 549 -19.07 -4.68 4.90
CA TYR A 549 -19.54 -3.29 5.06
C TYR A 549 -21.07 -3.23 5.09
N PRO A 550 -21.69 -2.69 6.16
CA PRO A 550 -23.13 -2.38 6.18
C PRO A 550 -23.55 -1.58 4.96
N PHE A 551 -24.59 -2.06 4.25
CA PHE A 551 -25.08 -1.48 2.98
C PHE A 551 -24.04 -1.46 1.82
N GLY A 552 -22.85 -2.03 2.03
CA GLY A 552 -21.68 -1.88 1.17
C GLY A 552 -21.05 -0.48 1.21
N TYR A 553 -21.37 0.33 2.22
CA TYR A 553 -20.83 1.69 2.34
C TYR A 553 -19.47 1.68 3.02
N TYR A 554 -18.48 2.27 2.38
CA TYR A 554 -17.13 2.40 2.94
C TYR A 554 -16.42 3.62 2.36
N SER A 555 -15.30 3.98 3.00
CA SER A 555 -14.37 4.99 2.53
C SER A 555 -12.96 4.44 2.55
N HIS A 556 -12.03 5.18 1.95
CA HIS A 556 -10.61 4.84 2.06
C HIS A 556 -10.12 4.83 3.52
N LEU A 557 -10.65 5.74 4.36
CA LEU A 557 -10.28 5.82 5.77
C LEU A 557 -10.83 4.63 6.56
N SER A 558 -12.08 4.18 6.31
CA SER A 558 -12.61 2.97 6.96
C SER A 558 -11.76 1.75 6.64
N GLU A 559 -11.38 1.59 5.38
CA GLU A 559 -10.57 0.45 4.95
C GLU A 559 -9.18 0.45 5.61
N GLN A 560 -8.54 1.62 5.70
CA GLN A 560 -7.25 1.74 6.40
C GLN A 560 -7.38 1.39 7.88
N ILE A 561 -8.43 1.87 8.56
CA ILE A 561 -8.68 1.54 9.97
C ILE A 561 -8.84 0.04 10.17
N LEU A 562 -9.55 -0.65 9.27
CA LEU A 562 -9.70 -2.11 9.32
C LEU A 562 -8.36 -2.82 9.14
N MET A 563 -7.52 -2.39 8.20
CA MET A 563 -6.16 -2.94 8.03
C MET A 563 -5.31 -2.75 9.30
N ASP A 564 -5.31 -1.56 9.88
CA ASP A 564 -4.57 -1.24 11.11
C ASP A 564 -5.08 -2.07 12.31
N LYS A 565 -6.34 -2.53 12.26
CA LYS A 565 -6.94 -3.43 13.24
C LYS A 565 -6.73 -4.92 12.96
N GLY A 566 -5.99 -5.27 11.92
CA GLY A 566 -5.66 -6.65 11.59
C GLY A 566 -6.71 -7.35 10.73
N TYR A 567 -7.74 -6.65 10.24
CA TYR A 567 -8.64 -7.23 9.24
C TYR A 567 -7.88 -7.48 7.94
N ARG A 568 -8.13 -8.65 7.35
CA ARG A 568 -7.40 -9.20 6.21
C ARG A 568 -8.23 -9.25 4.94
N SER A 569 -9.55 -9.16 5.06
CA SER A 569 -10.47 -9.08 3.92
C SER A 569 -11.69 -8.23 4.24
N THR A 570 -12.23 -7.56 3.22
CA THR A 570 -13.49 -6.82 3.35
C THR A 570 -14.44 -7.07 2.17
N LEU A 571 -15.74 -7.08 2.45
CA LEU A 571 -16.79 -7.37 1.47
C LEU A 571 -17.70 -6.15 1.25
N SER A 572 -17.96 -5.83 -0.02
CA SER A 572 -18.84 -4.74 -0.46
C SER A 572 -20.10 -5.29 -1.14
N THR A 573 -21.11 -4.46 -1.37
CA THR A 573 -22.30 -4.85 -2.17
C THR A 573 -22.14 -4.55 -3.67
N THR A 574 -20.93 -4.16 -4.11
CA THR A 574 -20.68 -3.85 -5.53
C THR A 574 -20.87 -5.11 -6.38
N PRO A 575 -21.75 -5.08 -7.40
CA PRO A 575 -21.97 -6.24 -8.26
C PRO A 575 -20.72 -6.62 -9.06
N GLY A 576 -20.39 -7.91 -9.10
CA GLY A 576 -19.38 -8.45 -10.01
C GLY A 576 -18.55 -9.60 -9.43
N ILE A 577 -17.59 -10.04 -10.23
CA ILE A 577 -16.60 -11.07 -9.86
C ILE A 577 -15.34 -10.40 -9.32
N SER A 578 -14.80 -10.93 -8.23
CA SER A 578 -13.55 -10.44 -7.64
C SER A 578 -12.34 -11.17 -8.24
N VAL A 579 -11.19 -10.49 -8.33
CA VAL A 579 -9.94 -11.10 -8.82
C VAL A 579 -8.90 -11.07 -7.71
N ILE A 580 -8.61 -12.25 -7.16
CA ILE A 580 -7.67 -12.44 -6.06
C ILE A 580 -6.28 -12.72 -6.63
N ARG A 581 -5.25 -12.04 -6.11
CA ARG A 581 -3.86 -12.12 -6.59
C ARG A 581 -2.95 -12.58 -5.45
N GLN A 582 -2.12 -13.58 -5.70
CA GLN A 582 -1.21 -14.07 -4.66
C GLN A 582 -0.19 -13.02 -4.23
N GLY A 583 0.04 -12.92 -2.92
CA GLY A 583 0.87 -11.92 -2.24
C GLY A 583 0.35 -10.49 -2.26
N ASP A 584 -0.66 -10.18 -3.07
CA ASP A 584 -1.31 -8.88 -3.05
C ASP A 584 -2.52 -8.89 -2.10
N LYS A 585 -2.23 -8.61 -0.82
CA LYS A 585 -3.24 -8.52 0.25
C LYS A 585 -4.37 -7.54 -0.09
N ARG A 586 -4.12 -6.50 -0.90
CA ARG A 586 -5.16 -5.54 -1.31
C ARG A 586 -6.24 -6.17 -2.19
N SER A 587 -5.94 -7.28 -2.87
CA SER A 587 -6.93 -8.00 -3.67
C SER A 587 -8.07 -8.62 -2.85
N LEU A 588 -7.95 -8.65 -1.52
CA LEU A 588 -8.95 -9.16 -0.59
C LEU A 588 -9.89 -8.09 -0.02
N PHE A 589 -9.74 -6.83 -0.44
CA PHE A 589 -10.50 -5.70 0.10
C PHE A 589 -11.54 -5.20 -0.90
N ALA A 590 -12.68 -4.76 -0.36
CA ALA A 590 -13.86 -4.34 -1.10
C ALA A 590 -14.33 -5.36 -2.13
N LEU A 591 -14.32 -6.65 -1.75
CA LEU A 591 -14.72 -7.75 -2.62
C LEU A 591 -16.12 -7.52 -3.18
N LYS A 592 -16.27 -7.77 -4.48
CA LYS A 592 -17.52 -7.69 -5.22
C LYS A 592 -18.36 -8.94 -5.00
N ARG A 593 -19.67 -8.78 -4.99
CA ARG A 593 -20.63 -9.86 -4.70
C ARG A 593 -21.77 -9.89 -5.71
N ILE A 594 -22.29 -11.08 -5.98
CA ILE A 594 -23.43 -11.33 -6.86
C ILE A 594 -24.63 -11.64 -5.97
N ASN A 595 -25.67 -10.83 -6.07
CA ASN A 595 -26.89 -11.06 -5.29
C ASN A 595 -27.64 -12.28 -5.84
N GLY A 596 -27.75 -13.33 -5.03
CA GLY A 596 -28.50 -14.55 -5.35
C GLY A 596 -30.01 -14.43 -5.12
N GLY A 597 -30.48 -13.25 -4.67
CA GLY A 597 -31.83 -12.91 -4.23
C GLY A 597 -32.98 -13.35 -5.14
N PRO A 598 -34.23 -13.10 -4.71
CA PRO A 598 -35.44 -13.73 -5.27
C PRO A 598 -35.65 -13.47 -6.77
N GLU A 599 -35.04 -12.42 -7.31
CA GLU A 599 -35.21 -11.97 -8.70
C GLU A 599 -34.44 -12.80 -9.73
N VAL A 600 -33.42 -13.54 -9.31
CA VAL A 600 -32.55 -14.32 -10.22
C VAL A 600 -32.98 -15.79 -10.19
N ALA A 601 -33.41 -16.33 -11.33
CA ALA A 601 -33.69 -17.77 -11.45
C ALA A 601 -32.42 -18.60 -11.21
N SER A 602 -32.54 -19.78 -10.57
CA SER A 602 -31.39 -20.62 -10.18
C SER A 602 -30.49 -20.98 -11.37
N GLU A 603 -31.07 -21.25 -12.55
CA GLU A 603 -30.29 -21.54 -13.77
C GLU A 603 -29.60 -20.31 -14.36
N ALA A 604 -30.15 -19.11 -14.10
CA ALA A 604 -29.53 -17.84 -14.49
C ALA A 604 -28.40 -17.46 -13.53
N LEU A 605 -28.50 -17.83 -12.25
CA LEU A 605 -27.46 -17.58 -11.25
C LEU A 605 -26.13 -18.22 -11.66
N VAL A 606 -26.15 -19.47 -12.11
CA VAL A 606 -24.94 -20.17 -12.58
C VAL A 606 -24.25 -19.42 -13.73
N LYS A 607 -25.02 -18.83 -14.65
CA LYS A 607 -24.45 -18.04 -15.77
C LYS A 607 -23.74 -16.78 -15.30
N LEU A 608 -24.19 -16.18 -14.20
CA LEU A 608 -23.53 -15.02 -13.58
C LEU A 608 -22.17 -15.41 -12.97
N LEU A 609 -22.00 -16.67 -12.55
CA LEU A 609 -20.72 -17.17 -12.05
C LEU A 609 -19.69 -17.37 -13.17
N GLU A 610 -20.16 -17.66 -14.39
CA GLU A 610 -19.32 -17.89 -15.58
C GLU A 610 -18.82 -16.60 -16.25
N THR A 611 -19.43 -15.45 -15.95
CA THR A 611 -19.18 -14.20 -16.69
C THR A 611 -17.88 -13.55 -16.23
N LYS A 612 -16.77 -13.90 -16.89
CA LYS A 612 -15.44 -13.32 -16.66
C LYS A 612 -15.32 -11.85 -17.05
#